data_AF-A0AB39V4F6-F1
#
_entry.id   AF-A0AB39V4F6-F1
#
_cell.length_a   1.000
_cell.length_b   1.000
_cell.length_c   1.000
_cell.angle_alpha   90.00
_cell.angle_beta   90.00
_cell.angle_gamma   90.00
#
_symmetry.space_group_name_H-M   'P 1'
#
loop_
_entity.id
_entity.type
_entity.pdbx_description
1 polymer ?
#
loop_
_entity_poly.entity_id
_entity_poly.type
_entity_poly.pdbx_seq_one_letter_code
_entity_poly.pdbx_strand_id
1 'polypeptide(L)' 'MYAANKFYEETGKNKIITPASLKSENQFLKEVDSLALSNAQLNVRRSFTNFFQKRAKFPRFKSKKTSVKSYTTNCVNNSI' A
#
# COMPACT_ATOMS: atom_id res chain seq x y z
N MET A 1 -4.73 21.11 5.00
CA MET A 1 -4.79 19.83 5.74
C MET A 1 -5.15 18.71 4.76
N TYR A 2 -4.41 17.60 4.78
CA TYR A 2 -4.57 16.49 3.81
C TYR A 2 -6.00 15.94 3.80
N ALA A 3 -6.60 15.75 2.61
CA ALA A 3 -7.98 15.27 2.43
C ALA A 3 -8.29 13.93 3.15
N ALA A 4 -7.27 13.11 3.39
CA ALA A 4 -7.40 11.87 4.16
C ALA A 4 -7.77 12.10 5.63
N ASN A 5 -7.29 13.19 6.25
CA ASN A 5 -7.63 13.53 7.63
C ASN A 5 -9.09 13.95 7.73
N LYS A 6 -9.58 14.75 6.78
CA LYS A 6 -10.99 15.19 6.75
C LYS A 6 -11.98 14.02 6.68
N PHE A 7 -11.67 13.01 5.86
CA PHE A 7 -12.50 11.80 5.75
C PHE A 7 -12.54 11.00 7.07
N TYR A 8 -11.41 10.92 7.78
CA TYR A 8 -11.34 10.25 9.08
C TYR A 8 -12.17 10.98 10.15
N GLU A 9 -12.07 12.31 10.21
CA GLU A 9 -12.86 13.12 11.14
C GLU A 9 -14.37 12.98 10.90
N GLU A 10 -14.82 12.87 9.65
CA GLU A 10 -16.25 12.77 9.30
C GLU A 10 -16.84 11.36 9.50
N THR A 11 -16.09 10.31 9.20
CA THR A 11 -16.63 8.93 9.20
C THR A 11 -16.14 8.06 10.34
N GLY A 12 -15.14 8.52 11.10
CA GLY A 12 -14.43 7.71 12.10
C GLY A 12 -13.67 6.53 11.49
N LYS A 13 -13.57 6.46 10.16
CA LYS A 13 -12.96 5.35 9.42
C LYS A 13 -11.86 5.87 8.51
N ASN A 14 -10.80 5.09 8.36
CA ASN A 14 -9.74 5.39 7.40
C ASN A 14 -10.23 5.17 5.97
N LYS A 15 -9.93 6.10 5.06
CA LYS A 15 -10.21 5.95 3.63
C LYS A 15 -9.42 4.75 3.09
N ILE A 16 -10.13 3.71 2.64
CA ILE A 16 -9.50 2.56 1.99
C ILE A 16 -9.24 2.93 0.54
N ILE A 17 -7.97 3.16 0.20
CA ILE A 17 -7.56 3.38 -1.18
C ILE A 17 -7.37 2.00 -1.82
N THR A 18 -8.09 1.73 -2.91
CA THR A 18 -7.91 0.50 -3.70
C THR A 18 -6.92 0.76 -4.83
N PRO A 19 -6.12 -0.23 -5.24
CA PRO A 19 -5.22 -0.07 -6.38
C PRO A 19 -5.97 0.32 -7.65
N ALA A 20 -7.20 -0.17 -7.83
CA ALA A 20 -8.05 0.15 -8.96
C ALA A 20 -8.38 1.66 -9.05
N SER A 21 -8.68 2.32 -7.93
CA SER A 21 -8.95 3.76 -7.93
C SER A 21 -7.72 4.60 -8.26
N LEU A 22 -6.51 4.05 -8.08
CA LEU A 22 -5.26 4.74 -8.39
C LEU A 22 -4.82 4.57 -9.85
N LYS A 23 -5.33 3.55 -10.56
CA LYS A 23 -4.94 3.25 -11.94
C LYS A 23 -5.46 4.28 -12.96
N SER A 24 -6.51 5.02 -12.65
CA SER A 24 -7.02 6.11 -13.49
C SER A 24 -6.07 7.30 -13.50
N GLU A 25 -5.52 7.65 -12.34
CA GLU A 25 -4.63 8.79 -12.17
C GLU A 25 -3.17 8.45 -12.50
N ASN A 26 -2.78 7.19 -12.29
CA ASN A 26 -1.40 6.73 -12.47
C ASN A 26 -1.33 5.62 -13.52
N GLN A 27 -1.09 6.01 -14.77
CA GLN A 27 -1.06 5.07 -15.91
C GLN A 27 0.00 3.98 -15.77
N PHE A 28 1.15 4.28 -15.16
CA PHE A 28 2.19 3.28 -14.87
C PHE A 28 1.72 2.14 -13.96
N LEU A 29 0.69 2.34 -13.13
CA LEU A 29 0.12 1.27 -12.29
C LEU A 29 -0.67 0.23 -13.11
N LYS A 30 -0.99 0.51 -14.37
CA LYS A 30 -1.61 -0.47 -15.28
C LYS A 30 -0.59 -1.49 -15.80
N GLU A 31 0.67 -1.10 -15.91
CA GLU A 31 1.77 -1.94 -16.41
C GLU A 31 2.31 -2.87 -15.32
N VAL A 32 2.20 -2.47 -14.05
CA VAL A 32 2.70 -3.23 -12.91
C VAL A 32 1.79 -4.43 -12.62
N ASP A 33 2.41 -5.56 -12.28
CA ASP A 33 1.73 -6.78 -11.83
C ASP A 33 0.71 -6.50 -10.70
N SER A 34 -0.52 -6.96 -10.94
CA SER A 34 -1.65 -6.81 -10.03
C SER A 34 -1.42 -7.47 -8.65
N LEU A 35 -0.68 -8.57 -8.60
CA LEU A 35 -0.37 -9.30 -7.37
C LEU A 35 0.66 -8.53 -6.54
N ALA A 36 1.68 -7.99 -7.18
CA ALA A 36 2.64 -7.09 -6.54
C ALA A 36 1.95 -5.85 -5.91
N LEU A 37 1.02 -5.21 -6.64
CA LEU A 37 0.25 -4.07 -6.12
C LEU A 37 -0.62 -4.45 -4.92
N SER A 38 -1.25 -5.61 -4.97
CA SER A 38 -2.09 -6.12 -3.87
C SER A 38 -1.26 -6.41 -2.63
N ASN A 39 -0.10 -7.06 -2.79
CA ASN A 39 0.85 -7.31 -1.70
C ASN A 39 1.38 -6.01 -1.09
N ALA A 40 1.65 -4.98 -1.90
CA ALA A 40 2.05 -3.67 -1.41
C ALA A 40 0.95 -3.05 -0.53
N GLN A 41 -0.32 -3.12 -0.96
CA GLN A 41 -1.46 -2.63 -0.19
C GLN A 41 -1.64 -3.39 1.14
N LEU A 42 -1.50 -4.71 1.11
CA LEU A 42 -1.58 -5.56 2.31
C LEU A 42 -0.47 -5.24 3.32
N ASN A 43 0.75 -5.02 2.84
CA ASN A 43 1.88 -4.64 3.68
C ASN A 43 1.62 -3.29 4.37
N VAL A 44 1.15 -2.30 3.62
CA VAL A 44 0.76 -0.99 4.19
C VAL A 44 -0.32 -1.16 5.25
N ARG A 45 -1.43 -1.85 4.93
CA ARG A 45 -2.51 -2.11 5.90
C ARG A 45 -1.98 -2.76 7.18
N ARG A 46 -1.20 -3.84 7.06
CA ARG A 46 -0.62 -4.54 8.22
C ARG A 46 0.27 -3.64 9.06
N SER A 47 1.13 -2.83 8.43
CA SER A 47 2.04 -1.94 9.14
C SER A 47 1.29 -0.88 9.96
N PHE A 48 0.24 -0.28 9.39
CA PHE A 48 -0.61 0.68 10.10
C PHE A 48 -1.45 0.02 11.17
N THR A 49 -2.01 -1.17 10.92
CA THR A 49 -2.71 -1.95 11.96
C THR A 49 -1.80 -2.21 13.16
N ASN A 50 -0.56 -2.64 12.93
CA ASN A 50 0.41 -2.87 14.01
C ASN A 50 0.78 -1.57 14.75
N PHE A 51 0.90 -0.46 14.03
CA PHE A 51 1.16 0.85 14.62
C PHE A 51 0.01 1.29 15.54
N PHE A 52 -1.23 1.22 15.07
CA PHE A 52 -2.40 1.59 15.88
C PHE A 52 -2.63 0.63 17.07
N GLN A 53 -2.27 -0.64 16.92
CA GLN A 53 -2.25 -1.62 18.03
C GLN A 53 -1.07 -1.43 19.00
N LYS A 54 -0.22 -0.41 18.81
CA LYS A 54 1.00 -0.14 19.61
C LYS A 54 1.99 -1.31 19.64
N ARG A 55 1.96 -2.19 18.64
CA ARG A 55 2.86 -3.34 18.47
C ARG A 55 4.11 -3.00 17.63
N ALA A 56 4.09 -1.87 16.93
CA ALA A 56 5.18 -1.41 16.09
C ALA A 56 5.31 0.12 16.11
N LYS A 57 6.49 0.62 15.72
CA LYS A 57 6.72 2.06 15.47
C LYS A 57 6.00 2.52 14.20
N PHE A 58 5.94 3.84 13.99
CA PHE A 58 5.32 4.42 12.79
C PHE A 58 5.93 3.81 11.51
N PRO A 59 5.11 3.33 10.55
CA PRO A 59 5.61 2.72 9.32
C PRO A 59 6.48 3.67 8.52
N ARG A 60 7.57 3.15 7.93
CA ARG A 60 8.49 3.94 7.09
C ARG A 60 8.52 3.37 5.68
N PHE A 61 8.54 4.26 4.69
CA PHE A 61 8.73 3.86 3.30
C PHE A 61 10.15 3.32 3.07
N LYS A 62 10.28 2.39 2.12
CA LYS A 62 11.59 1.89 1.69
C LYS A 62 12.39 3.04 1.05
N SER A 63 13.66 3.15 1.42
CA SER A 63 14.57 4.14 0.82
C SER A 63 14.86 3.77 -0.64
N LYS A 64 14.91 4.78 -1.52
CA LYS A 64 15.35 4.61 -2.92
C LYS A 64 16.86 4.32 -3.02
N LYS A 65 17.64 4.65 -1.98
CA LYS A 65 19.11 4.53 -1.94
C LYS A 65 19.60 3.13 -1.56
N THR A 66 18.71 2.19 -1.26
CA THR A 66 19.09 0.80 -0.96
C THR A 66 19.58 0.12 -2.23
N SER A 67 20.75 -0.54 -2.17
CA SER A 67 21.35 -1.27 -3.29
C SER A 67 20.46 -2.43 -3.77
N VAL A 68 19.76 -3.09 -2.85
CA VAL A 68 18.81 -4.16 -3.15
C VAL A 68 17.38 -3.60 -3.18
N LYS A 69 16.77 -3.65 -4.37
CA LYS A 69 15.34 -3.32 -4.56
C LYS A 69 14.56 -4.61 -4.72
N SER A 70 13.77 -4.96 -3.72
CA SER A 70 12.91 -6.14 -3.73
C SER A 70 11.44 -5.78 -3.57
N TYR A 71 10.58 -6.56 -4.23
CA TYR A 71 9.13 -6.56 -4.08
C TYR A 71 8.63 -7.99 -3.91
N THR A 72 7.38 -8.13 -3.48
CA THR A 72 6.77 -9.44 -3.21
C THR A 72 5.58 -9.61 -4.12
N THR A 73 5.57 -10.67 -4.92
CA THR A 73 4.44 -11.08 -5.73
C THR A 73 4.14 -12.57 -5.51
N ASN A 74 2.90 -12.97 -5.78
CA ASN A 74 2.47 -14.36 -5.63
C ASN A 74 2.55 -15.03 -7.00
N CYS A 75 2.95 -16.29 -7.03
CA CYS A 75 2.97 -17.07 -8.26
C CYS A 75 1.60 -17.76 -8.39
N VAL A 76 0.86 -17.46 -9.45
CA VAL A 76 -0.41 -18.14 -9.76
C VAL A 76 -0.20 -18.94 -11.04
N ASN A 77 -0.59 -20.22 -11.02
CA ASN A 77 -0.52 -21.13 -12.19
C ASN A 77 0.87 -21.26 -12.86
N ASN A 78 1.94 -21.45 -12.08
CA ASN A 78 3.31 -21.59 -12.59
C ASN A 78 3.88 -20.36 -13.34
N SER A 79 3.24 -19.20 -13.29
CA SER A 79 3.77 -17.98 -13.89
C SER A 79 4.78 -17.30 -12.95
N ILE A 80 6.06 -17.33 -13.35
CA ILE A 80 7.12 -16.37 -12.99
C ILE A 80 7.86 -16.01 -14.28
#